data_AF-A0A9R0Z468-F1
#
_entry.id   AF-A0A9R0Z468-F1
#
_cell.length_a   1.000
_cell.length_b   1.000
_cell.length_c   1.000
_cell.angle_alpha   90.00
_cell.angle_beta   90.00
_cell.angle_gamma   90.00
#
_symmetry.space_group_name_H-M   'P 1'
#
loop_
_entity.id
_entity.type
_entity.pdbx_description
1 polymer ?
#
loop_
_entity_poly.entity_id
_entity_poly.type
_entity_poly.pdbx_seq_one_letter_code
_entity_poly.pdbx_strand_id
1 'polypeptide(L)'
;MAIRIKDAATPMMQGIIDLHHDIFFFLILILVFVSRMLVPTLWHFNEQTNPIPQRIVHGTTIEIIRTIFPSVILLFIAIPSFALLYSMDGVLVDPAITIKAIGHQWYPTYEYSDYNSSDEQSLTFDSYTIPEDDPELGQSRLLEVDNRVVVPAKTHLRMIVTPADVPHSWAVPSSGVKCDAVPGRSNLTSISVQREGVYYGQCSEVHGTNHAFTPIVVEAVTLKDYADWVSNQLILQTN
;
A
#
# COMPACT_ATOMS: atom_id res chain seq x y z
N MET A 1 -14.94 -4.03 -13.39
CA MET A 1 -14.41 -4.93 -12.34
C MET A 1 -12.94 -5.16 -12.64
N ALA A 2 -12.03 -4.56 -11.89
CA ALA A 2 -10.60 -4.81 -12.03
C ALA A 2 -10.24 -6.06 -11.22
N ILE A 3 -9.73 -7.11 -11.89
CA ILE A 3 -9.29 -8.37 -11.27
C ILE A 3 -7.80 -8.28 -10.87
N ARG A 4 -7.12 -7.19 -11.25
CA ARG A 4 -5.68 -6.98 -11.05
C ARG A 4 -5.43 -5.89 -10.02
N ILE A 5 -4.26 -5.95 -9.40
CA ILE A 5 -3.70 -4.87 -8.59
C ILE A 5 -3.65 -3.59 -9.43
N LYS A 6 -3.83 -2.43 -8.79
CA LYS A 6 -3.73 -1.12 -9.43
C LYS A 6 -2.35 -0.94 -10.07
N ASP A 7 -2.28 -0.18 -11.15
CA ASP A 7 -1.03 0.09 -11.86
C ASP A 7 0.01 0.74 -10.93
N ALA A 8 1.24 0.24 -10.97
CA ALA A 8 2.33 0.80 -10.19
C ALA A 8 2.62 2.25 -10.59
N ALA A 9 2.81 3.08 -9.58
CA ALA A 9 3.27 4.47 -9.72
C ALA A 9 4.71 4.64 -9.22
N THR A 10 5.21 3.69 -8.42
CA THR A 10 6.52 3.73 -7.77
C THR A 10 7.31 2.45 -8.07
N PRO A 11 8.65 2.47 -8.00
CA PRO A 11 9.47 1.26 -8.12
C PRO A 11 9.14 0.22 -7.03
N MET A 12 8.80 0.70 -5.83
CA MET A 12 8.37 -0.14 -4.72
C MET A 12 7.12 -0.94 -5.07
N MET A 13 6.08 -0.29 -5.63
CA MET A 13 4.86 -0.97 -6.01
C MET A 13 5.09 -1.98 -7.15
N GLN A 14 6.01 -1.68 -8.08
CA GLN A 14 6.41 -2.65 -9.10
C GLN A 14 6.99 -3.92 -8.46
N GLY A 15 7.92 -3.77 -7.51
CA GLY A 15 8.47 -4.90 -6.76
C GLY A 15 7.41 -5.70 -5.98
N ILE A 16 6.40 -5.03 -5.41
CA ILE A 16 5.25 -5.71 -4.77
C ILE A 16 4.46 -6.55 -5.77
N ILE A 17 4.19 -6.01 -6.95
CA ILE A 17 3.47 -6.72 -8.02
C ILE A 17 4.27 -7.95 -8.49
N ASP A 18 5.58 -7.80 -8.67
CA ASP A 18 6.45 -8.89 -9.11
C ASP A 18 6.50 -10.00 -8.05
N LEU A 19 6.72 -9.66 -6.77
CA LEU A 19 6.69 -10.62 -5.66
C LEU A 19 5.32 -11.31 -5.53
N HIS A 20 4.23 -10.56 -5.70
CA HIS A 20 2.89 -11.12 -5.69
C HIS A 20 2.73 -12.17 -6.80
N HIS A 21 3.18 -11.90 -8.03
CA HIS A 21 3.12 -12.87 -9.12
C HIS A 21 3.96 -14.12 -8.86
N ASP A 22 5.17 -13.96 -8.31
CA ASP A 22 6.05 -15.08 -7.95
C ASP A 22 5.39 -15.99 -6.90
N ILE A 23 4.85 -15.40 -5.83
CA ILE A 23 4.13 -16.15 -4.79
C ILE A 23 2.90 -16.84 -5.38
N PHE A 24 2.10 -16.13 -6.17
CA PHE A 24 0.86 -16.64 -6.74
C PHE A 24 1.12 -17.83 -7.69
N PHE A 25 2.22 -17.81 -8.44
CA PHE A 25 2.66 -18.93 -9.27
C PHE A 25 2.86 -20.21 -8.42
N PHE A 26 3.62 -20.12 -7.32
CA PHE A 26 3.83 -21.27 -6.43
C PHE A 26 2.52 -21.74 -5.76
N LEU A 27 1.64 -20.80 -5.37
CA LEU A 27 0.34 -21.14 -4.79
C LEU A 27 -0.54 -21.91 -5.78
N ILE A 28 -0.60 -21.50 -7.06
CA ILE A 28 -1.34 -22.24 -8.09
C ILE A 28 -0.74 -23.64 -8.27
N LEU A 29 0.59 -23.77 -8.32
CA LEU A 29 1.25 -25.07 -8.47
C LEU A 29 0.88 -26.02 -7.33
N ILE A 30 0.93 -25.54 -6.08
CA ILE A 30 0.55 -26.30 -4.89
C ILE A 30 -0.92 -26.67 -4.94
N LEU A 31 -1.80 -25.72 -5.27
CA LEU A 31 -3.24 -25.95 -5.38
C LEU A 31 -3.54 -27.05 -6.40
N VAL A 32 -2.99 -26.95 -7.61
CA VAL A 32 -3.18 -27.96 -8.66
C VAL A 32 -2.65 -29.32 -8.23
N PHE A 33 -1.49 -29.38 -7.58
CA PHE A 33 -0.91 -30.61 -7.05
C PHE A 33 -1.83 -31.27 -6.00
N VAL A 34 -2.28 -30.51 -5.00
CA VAL A 34 -3.18 -31.01 -3.95
C VAL A 34 -4.52 -31.44 -4.53
N SER A 35 -5.12 -30.63 -5.41
CA SER A 35 -6.38 -30.98 -6.08
C SER A 35 -6.23 -32.25 -6.92
N ARG A 36 -5.10 -32.42 -7.63
CA ARG A 36 -4.82 -33.62 -8.42
C ARG A 36 -4.61 -34.86 -7.56
N MET A 37 -4.16 -34.73 -6.31
CA MET A 37 -4.12 -35.86 -5.37
C MET A 37 -5.50 -36.14 -4.76
N LEU A 38 -6.23 -35.09 -4.40
CA LEU A 38 -7.50 -35.19 -3.71
C LEU A 38 -8.60 -35.78 -4.61
N VAL A 39 -8.72 -35.34 -5.85
CA VAL A 39 -9.79 -35.77 -6.78
C VAL A 39 -9.77 -37.29 -7.02
N PRO A 40 -8.63 -37.92 -7.41
CA PRO A 40 -8.58 -39.37 -7.53
C PRO A 40 -8.76 -40.09 -6.20
N THR A 41 -8.31 -39.50 -5.08
CA THR A 41 -8.53 -40.09 -3.75
C THR A 41 -10.03 -40.23 -3.46
N LEU A 42 -10.80 -39.16 -3.68
CA LEU A 42 -12.25 -39.16 -3.49
C LEU A 42 -12.98 -40.08 -4.47
N TRP A 43 -12.51 -40.17 -5.72
CA TRP A 43 -13.16 -41.01 -6.73
C TRP A 43 -12.86 -42.50 -6.53
N HIS A 44 -11.60 -42.88 -6.32
CA HIS A 44 -11.21 -44.30 -6.27
C HIS A 44 -11.35 -44.93 -4.88
N PHE A 45 -11.28 -44.14 -3.80
CA PHE A 45 -11.29 -44.63 -2.42
C PHE A 45 -12.57 -44.28 -1.65
N ASN A 46 -13.68 -44.04 -2.36
CA ASN A 46 -14.99 -43.95 -1.71
C ASN A 46 -15.50 -45.32 -1.25
N GLU A 47 -16.47 -45.33 -0.33
CA GLU A 47 -17.04 -46.54 0.27
C GLU A 47 -17.61 -47.52 -0.76
N GLN A 48 -18.21 -47.01 -1.84
CA GLN A 48 -18.82 -47.84 -2.89
C GLN A 48 -17.77 -48.60 -3.72
N THR A 49 -16.63 -47.95 -3.99
CA THR A 49 -15.56 -48.48 -4.87
C THR A 49 -14.50 -49.25 -4.07
N ASN A 50 -14.23 -48.83 -2.83
CA ASN A 50 -13.25 -49.45 -1.94
C ASN A 50 -13.80 -49.63 -0.51
N PRO A 51 -14.67 -50.64 -0.29
CA PRO A 51 -15.37 -50.83 0.99
C PRO A 51 -14.47 -51.34 2.12
N ILE A 52 -13.29 -51.91 1.81
CA ILE A 52 -12.36 -52.44 2.81
C ILE A 52 -11.10 -51.55 2.85
N PRO A 53 -10.91 -50.74 3.91
CA PRO A 53 -9.77 -49.83 3.98
C PRO A 53 -8.46 -50.57 4.21
N GLN A 54 -7.41 -50.14 3.51
CA GLN A 54 -6.04 -50.61 3.76
C GLN A 54 -5.52 -50.08 5.10
N ARG A 55 -4.83 -50.92 5.88
CA ARG A 55 -4.30 -50.58 7.22
C ARG A 55 -2.83 -50.17 7.17
N ILE A 56 -2.49 -49.19 6.34
CA ILE A 56 -1.15 -48.59 6.29
C ILE A 56 -1.14 -47.40 7.24
N VAL A 57 -0.28 -47.42 8.25
CA VAL A 57 -0.27 -46.38 9.31
C VAL A 57 0.94 -45.46 9.20
N HIS A 58 2.08 -45.94 8.73
CA HIS A 58 3.32 -45.15 8.67
C HIS A 58 4.01 -45.27 7.32
N GLY A 59 4.67 -44.19 6.92
CA GLY A 59 5.49 -44.13 5.72
C GLY A 59 6.61 -43.10 5.89
N THR A 60 7.66 -43.43 6.64
CA THR A 60 8.75 -42.49 6.98
C THR A 60 9.33 -41.77 5.77
N THR A 61 9.48 -42.46 4.62
CA THR A 61 9.99 -41.84 3.39
C THR A 61 9.09 -40.71 2.86
N ILE A 62 7.76 -40.89 2.84
CA ILE A 62 6.83 -39.83 2.37
C ILE A 62 6.77 -38.68 3.37
N GLU A 63 6.92 -38.98 4.66
CA GLU A 63 7.00 -37.95 5.71
C GLU A 63 8.21 -37.04 5.55
N ILE A 64 9.37 -37.61 5.23
CA ILE A 64 10.58 -36.84 4.93
C ILE A 64 10.36 -35.98 3.68
N ILE A 65 9.85 -36.56 2.59
CA ILE A 65 9.63 -35.85 1.32
C ILE A 65 8.67 -34.65 1.51
N ARG A 66 7.51 -34.86 2.14
CA ARG A 66 6.51 -33.80 2.36
C ARG A 66 6.95 -32.72 3.35
N THR A 67 8.02 -32.95 4.11
CA THR A 67 8.59 -31.95 5.02
C THR A 67 9.67 -31.12 4.33
N ILE A 68 10.57 -31.79 3.60
CA ILE A 68 11.67 -31.13 2.89
C ILE A 68 11.14 -30.29 1.72
N PHE A 69 10.21 -30.84 0.92
CA PHE A 69 9.77 -30.18 -0.31
C PHE A 69 9.08 -28.82 -0.07
N PRO A 70 8.12 -28.65 0.87
CA PRO A 70 7.56 -27.34 1.19
C PRO A 70 8.61 -26.37 1.77
N SER A 71 9.55 -26.87 2.57
CA SER A 71 10.63 -26.05 3.13
C SER A 71 11.51 -25.45 2.05
N VAL A 72 11.82 -26.22 1.00
CA VAL A 72 12.57 -25.74 -0.17
C VAL A 72 11.78 -24.69 -0.96
N ILE A 73 10.47 -24.88 -1.15
CA ILE A 73 9.61 -23.87 -1.80
C ILE A 73 9.63 -22.55 -1.03
N LEU A 74 9.50 -22.60 0.31
CA LEU A 74 9.56 -21.41 1.15
C LEU A 74 10.90 -20.67 1.02
N LEU A 75 12.01 -21.40 0.88
CA LEU A 75 13.33 -20.79 0.64
C LEU A 75 13.36 -19.99 -0.66
N PHE A 76 12.78 -20.52 -1.75
CA PHE A 76 12.71 -19.82 -3.04
C PHE A 76 11.86 -18.55 -2.97
N ILE A 77 10.75 -18.57 -2.22
CA ILE A 77 9.89 -17.39 -2.02
C ILE A 77 10.57 -16.35 -1.13
N ALA A 78 11.34 -16.78 -0.13
CA ALA A 78 11.97 -15.90 0.84
C ALA A 78 13.04 -14.99 0.21
N ILE A 79 13.80 -15.49 -0.76
CA ILE A 79 14.90 -14.73 -1.39
C ILE A 79 14.44 -13.40 -2.02
N PRO A 80 13.48 -13.37 -2.97
CA PRO A 80 12.99 -12.13 -3.54
C PRO A 80 12.23 -11.28 -2.51
N SER A 81 11.55 -11.91 -1.55
CA SER A 81 10.84 -11.20 -0.48
C SER A 81 11.78 -10.39 0.40
N PHE A 82 12.91 -10.97 0.84
CA PHE A 82 13.90 -10.24 1.64
C PHE A 82 14.61 -9.16 0.82
N ALA A 83 14.95 -9.44 -0.45
CA ALA A 83 15.53 -8.44 -1.33
C ALA A 83 14.62 -7.20 -1.49
N LEU A 84 13.32 -7.43 -1.68
CA LEU A 84 12.34 -6.36 -1.76
C LEU A 84 12.24 -5.60 -0.43
N LEU A 85 12.12 -6.30 0.70
CA LEU A 85 12.01 -5.68 2.03
C LEU A 85 13.17 -4.72 2.31
N TYR A 86 14.41 -5.13 2.04
CA TYR A 86 15.58 -4.27 2.24
C TYR A 86 15.64 -3.10 1.26
N SER A 87 15.09 -3.24 0.05
CA SER A 87 15.00 -2.13 -0.91
C SER A 87 13.95 -1.08 -0.52
N MET A 88 12.90 -1.50 0.21
CA MET A 88 11.82 -0.65 0.69
C MET A 88 12.24 0.21 1.89
N ASP A 89 13.12 -0.31 2.74
CA ASP A 89 13.69 0.40 3.89
C ASP A 89 14.71 1.49 3.47
N GLY A 90 14.60 1.98 2.22
CA GLY A 90 15.51 2.87 1.51
C GLY A 90 15.57 4.30 2.05
N VAL A 91 15.95 4.46 3.32
CA VAL A 91 16.46 5.72 3.91
C VAL A 91 17.83 6.10 3.32
N LEU A 92 18.34 5.35 2.33
CA LEU A 92 19.66 5.51 1.72
C LEU A 92 19.77 6.72 0.77
N VAL A 93 18.65 7.28 0.30
CA VAL A 93 18.65 8.49 -0.54
C VAL A 93 18.10 9.64 0.27
N ASP A 94 18.86 10.75 0.33
CA ASP A 94 18.39 11.97 0.95
C ASP A 94 17.11 12.45 0.25
N PRO A 95 16.00 12.63 1.00
CA PRO A 95 14.77 13.11 0.39
C PRO A 95 14.93 14.55 -0.03
N ALA A 96 14.35 14.92 -1.17
CA ALA A 96 14.31 16.30 -1.61
C ALA A 96 13.24 17.12 -0.87
N ILE A 97 12.16 16.45 -0.44
CA ILE A 97 11.01 17.07 0.23
C ILE A 97 10.51 16.14 1.33
N THR A 98 10.17 16.73 2.47
CA THR A 98 9.52 16.09 3.61
C THR A 98 8.08 16.62 3.73
N ILE A 99 7.13 15.69 3.78
CA ILE A 99 5.72 15.99 4.01
C ILE A 99 5.25 15.19 5.21
N LYS A 100 4.60 15.85 6.16
CA LYS A 100 4.01 15.22 7.32
C LYS A 100 2.51 15.08 7.09
N ALA A 101 2.00 13.86 7.18
CA ALA A 101 0.59 13.53 7.12
C ALA A 101 0.09 13.27 8.56
N ILE A 102 -0.84 14.12 9.01
CA ILE A 102 -1.42 14.09 10.35
C ILE A 102 -2.86 13.59 10.25
N GLY A 103 -3.18 12.45 10.86
CA GLY A 103 -4.54 11.91 10.87
C GLY A 103 -5.41 12.53 11.97
N HIS A 104 -6.58 13.06 11.61
CA HIS A 104 -7.63 13.54 12.50
C HIS A 104 -8.95 12.79 12.22
N GLN A 105 -9.86 12.77 13.20
CA GLN A 105 -11.25 12.35 13.00
C GLN A 105 -12.03 13.48 12.30
N TRP A 106 -12.38 13.39 11.01
CA TRP A 106 -12.19 12.31 10.03
C TRP A 106 -11.57 12.84 8.72
N TYR A 107 -10.43 13.52 8.83
CA TYR A 107 -9.69 14.13 7.73
C TYR A 107 -8.18 14.08 8.01
N PRO A 108 -7.32 14.00 6.98
CA PRO A 108 -5.90 14.25 7.14
C PRO A 108 -5.55 15.74 6.99
N THR A 109 -4.55 16.18 7.74
CA THR A 109 -3.85 17.46 7.55
C THR A 109 -2.46 17.17 7.00
N TYR A 110 -2.00 17.98 6.06
CA TYR A 110 -0.66 17.86 5.47
C TYR A 110 0.16 19.09 5.77
N GLU A 111 1.38 18.87 6.23
CA GLU A 111 2.36 19.90 6.56
C GLU A 111 3.63 19.69 5.71
N TYR A 112 4.01 20.67 4.90
CA TYR A 112 5.23 20.69 4.11
C TYR A 112 6.29 21.48 4.89
N SER A 113 6.98 20.79 5.80
CA SER A 113 7.89 21.38 6.80
C SER A 113 9.12 22.06 6.22
N ASP A 114 9.46 21.79 4.95
CA ASP A 114 10.66 22.33 4.33
C ASP A 114 10.46 23.76 3.80
N TYR A 115 9.22 24.24 3.72
CA TYR A 115 8.86 25.55 3.16
C TYR A 115 8.42 26.55 4.24
N ASN A 116 9.23 26.69 5.30
CA ASN A 116 8.91 27.60 6.39
C ASN A 116 9.42 29.02 6.11
N SER A 117 8.53 30.01 6.23
CA SER A 117 8.90 31.44 6.21
C SER A 117 9.37 31.93 7.59
N SER A 118 8.93 31.29 8.67
CA SER A 118 9.38 31.49 10.06
C SER A 118 9.16 30.21 10.90
N ASP A 119 9.66 30.16 12.14
CA ASP A 119 9.53 28.99 13.05
C ASP A 119 8.06 28.57 13.33
N GLU A 120 7.08 29.42 13.00
CA GLU A 120 5.65 29.20 13.28
C GLU A 120 4.77 29.06 12.03
N GLN A 121 5.32 29.17 10.81
CA GLN A 121 4.54 29.12 9.56
C GLN A 121 5.14 28.13 8.57
N SER A 122 4.62 26.90 8.59
CA SER A 122 4.83 25.87 7.58
C SER A 122 3.63 25.80 6.64
N LEU A 123 3.88 25.47 5.37
CA LEU A 123 2.80 25.25 4.39
C LEU A 123 1.91 24.08 4.86
N THR A 124 0.76 24.41 5.42
CA THR A 124 -0.15 23.44 6.05
C THR A 124 -1.58 23.59 5.54
N PHE A 125 -2.26 22.48 5.27
CA PHE A 125 -3.68 22.48 4.88
C PHE A 125 -4.39 21.18 5.29
N ASP A 126 -5.71 21.27 5.48
CA ASP A 126 -6.60 20.15 5.72
C ASP A 126 -7.17 19.62 4.40
N SER A 127 -7.43 18.32 4.34
CA SER A 127 -7.99 17.64 3.17
C SER A 127 -9.28 16.93 3.55
N TYR A 128 -10.42 17.50 3.19
CA TYR A 128 -11.75 16.94 3.43
C TYR A 128 -12.31 16.24 2.19
N THR A 129 -13.13 15.21 2.42
CA THR A 129 -13.89 14.53 1.36
C THR A 129 -14.93 15.46 0.76
N ILE A 130 -15.03 15.51 -0.57
CA ILE A 130 -16.11 16.25 -1.24
C ILE A 130 -17.45 15.53 -0.97
N PRO A 131 -18.50 16.24 -0.49
CA PRO A 131 -19.82 15.65 -0.24
C PRO A 131 -20.46 15.04 -1.49
N GLU A 132 -21.31 14.02 -1.31
CA GLU A 132 -21.96 13.31 -2.43
C GLU A 132 -22.92 14.17 -3.25
N ASP A 133 -23.40 15.29 -2.70
CA ASP A 133 -24.34 16.20 -3.34
C ASP A 133 -23.66 17.24 -4.25
N ASP A 134 -22.32 17.31 -4.25
CA ASP A 134 -21.54 18.30 -5.03
C ASP A 134 -20.32 17.72 -5.80
N PRO A 135 -20.34 16.49 -6.36
CA PRO A 135 -19.25 16.05 -7.23
C PRO A 135 -19.38 16.68 -8.61
N GLU A 136 -18.33 17.36 -9.07
CA GLU A 136 -18.24 17.79 -10.47
C GLU A 136 -18.22 16.57 -11.41
N LEU A 137 -18.69 16.77 -12.64
CA LEU A 137 -18.79 15.70 -13.63
C LEU A 137 -17.40 15.09 -13.93
N GLY A 138 -17.17 13.86 -13.47
CA GLY A 138 -15.90 13.13 -13.65
C GLY A 138 -15.13 12.86 -12.35
N GLN A 139 -15.53 13.44 -11.23
CA GLN A 139 -14.92 13.17 -9.93
C GLN A 139 -15.31 11.78 -9.37
N SER A 140 -14.41 11.18 -8.60
CA SER A 140 -14.64 9.86 -8.00
C SER A 140 -15.35 9.98 -6.65
N ARG A 141 -16.54 9.39 -6.54
CA ARG A 141 -17.31 9.33 -5.29
C ARG A 141 -16.48 8.69 -4.16
N LEU A 142 -16.47 9.31 -2.98
CA LEU A 142 -15.75 8.89 -1.76
C LEU A 142 -14.21 8.87 -1.85
N LEU A 143 -13.64 9.28 -2.98
CA LEU A 143 -12.19 9.31 -3.20
C LEU A 143 -11.65 10.71 -3.43
N GLU A 144 -12.49 11.63 -3.91
CA GLU A 144 -12.10 13.01 -4.18
C GLU A 144 -12.06 13.86 -2.90
N VAL A 145 -11.14 14.82 -2.87
CA VAL A 145 -10.92 15.75 -1.76
C VAL A 145 -10.87 17.19 -2.27
N ASP A 146 -11.12 18.14 -1.37
CA ASP A 146 -10.99 19.57 -1.64
C ASP A 146 -9.54 20.01 -1.90
N ASN A 147 -8.59 19.53 -1.09
CA ASN A 147 -7.17 19.85 -1.17
C ASN A 147 -6.34 18.58 -1.34
N ARG A 148 -5.74 18.41 -2.52
CA ARG A 148 -4.88 17.26 -2.83
C ARG A 148 -3.45 17.49 -2.36
N VAL A 149 -2.75 16.41 -2.01
CA VAL A 149 -1.31 16.43 -1.77
C VAL A 149 -0.59 16.53 -3.10
N VAL A 150 0.08 17.65 -3.38
CA VAL A 150 0.82 17.85 -4.63
C VAL A 150 2.29 17.50 -4.42
N VAL A 151 2.85 16.67 -5.30
CA VAL A 151 4.25 16.22 -5.24
C VAL A 151 4.93 16.30 -6.60
N PRO A 152 6.24 16.58 -6.69
CA PRO A 152 6.94 16.50 -7.96
C PRO A 152 7.20 15.04 -8.34
N ALA A 153 6.90 14.69 -9.59
CA ALA A 153 7.25 13.40 -10.16
C ALA A 153 8.78 13.21 -10.23
N LYS A 154 9.23 11.95 -10.27
CA LYS A 154 10.64 11.50 -10.37
C LYS A 154 11.56 12.07 -9.29
N THR A 155 10.99 12.36 -8.12
CA THR A 155 11.71 12.93 -6.98
C THR A 155 11.53 12.00 -5.77
N HIS A 156 12.55 11.93 -4.90
CA HIS A 156 12.47 11.17 -3.66
C HIS A 156 11.85 12.03 -2.56
N LEU A 157 10.76 11.54 -1.99
CA LEU A 157 9.98 12.20 -0.96
C LEU A 157 10.06 11.39 0.33
N ARG A 158 10.03 12.09 1.46
CA ARG A 158 9.87 11.50 2.79
C ARG A 158 8.49 11.85 3.30
N MET A 159 7.68 10.85 3.60
CA MET A 159 6.41 11.01 4.31
C MET A 159 6.62 10.67 5.79
N ILE A 160 6.17 11.56 6.66
CA ILE A 160 6.08 11.31 8.10
C ILE A 160 4.60 11.16 8.45
N VAL A 161 4.21 10.00 8.96
CA VAL A 161 2.81 9.65 9.23
C VAL A 161 2.60 9.56 10.74
N THR A 162 1.69 10.38 11.26
CA THR A 162 1.35 10.46 12.69
C THR A 162 -0.13 10.81 12.86
N PRO A 163 -0.79 10.46 13.96
CA PRO A 163 -2.14 10.94 14.24
C PRO A 163 -2.10 12.11 15.22
N ALA A 164 -3.18 12.87 15.27
CA ALA A 164 -3.46 13.83 16.33
C ALA A 164 -4.40 13.26 17.42
N ASP A 165 -5.18 12.22 17.10
CA ASP A 165 -6.18 11.64 18.00
C ASP A 165 -6.07 10.12 18.14
N VAL A 166 -6.73 9.36 17.29
CA VAL A 166 -6.81 7.90 17.29
C VAL A 166 -5.89 7.31 16.22
N PRO A 167 -5.65 5.99 16.19
CA PRO A 167 -4.91 5.38 15.11
C PRO A 167 -5.58 5.62 13.74
N HIS A 168 -4.79 5.96 12.74
CA HIS A 168 -5.19 6.04 11.32
C HIS A 168 -4.20 5.25 10.47
N SER A 169 -4.40 5.17 9.16
CA SER A 169 -3.41 4.59 8.25
C SER A 169 -3.39 5.33 6.93
N TRP A 170 -2.24 5.90 6.59
CA TRP A 170 -2.04 6.56 5.31
C TRP A 170 -1.69 5.51 4.26
N ALA A 171 -2.61 5.26 3.33
CA ALA A 171 -2.46 4.19 2.34
C ALA A 171 -2.83 4.67 0.95
N VAL A 172 -1.88 4.57 0.02
CA VAL A 172 -2.07 4.88 -1.41
C VAL A 172 -1.67 3.64 -2.22
N PRO A 173 -2.64 2.81 -2.66
CA PRO A 173 -2.34 1.51 -3.26
C PRO A 173 -1.40 1.55 -4.47
N SER A 174 -1.54 2.55 -5.35
CA SER A 174 -0.68 2.67 -6.54
C SER A 174 0.77 3.02 -6.21
N SER A 175 1.04 3.61 -5.03
CA SER A 175 2.40 3.88 -4.58
C SER A 175 3.01 2.70 -3.81
N GLY A 176 2.19 1.69 -3.46
CA GLY A 176 2.62 0.55 -2.64
C GLY A 176 2.87 0.90 -1.18
N VAL A 177 2.46 2.09 -0.74
CA VAL A 177 2.69 2.58 0.62
C VAL A 177 1.42 2.38 1.43
N LYS A 178 1.56 1.73 2.58
CA LYS A 178 0.61 1.75 3.68
C LYS A 178 1.41 1.95 4.96
N CYS A 179 1.11 3.01 5.70
CA CYS A 179 1.81 3.33 6.93
C CYS A 179 0.80 3.79 7.99
N ASP A 180 0.81 3.13 9.14
CA ASP A 180 -0.11 3.45 10.22
C ASP A 180 0.36 4.71 10.95
N ALA A 181 -0.58 5.61 11.21
CA ALA A 181 -0.42 6.74 12.12
C ALA A 181 -0.79 6.24 13.52
N VAL A 182 0.20 6.06 14.39
CA VAL A 182 0.01 5.56 15.76
C VAL A 182 0.29 6.65 16.78
N PRO A 183 -0.61 6.95 17.74
CA PRO A 183 -0.39 8.00 18.72
C PRO A 183 0.92 7.80 19.50
N GLY A 184 1.70 8.87 19.64
CA GLY A 184 3.00 8.85 20.30
C GLY A 184 4.16 8.32 19.45
N ARG A 185 3.95 8.07 18.14
CA ARG A 185 5.01 7.69 17.19
C ARG A 185 4.87 8.48 15.88
N SER A 186 6.01 8.81 15.28
CA SER A 186 6.08 9.35 13.92
C SER A 186 6.73 8.30 13.04
N ASN A 187 5.91 7.64 12.22
CA ASN A 187 6.42 6.64 11.29
C ASN A 187 6.90 7.31 10.01
N LEU A 188 7.95 6.75 9.41
CA LEU A 188 8.58 7.32 8.23
C LEU A 188 8.47 6.34 7.06
N THR A 189 8.13 6.85 5.88
CA THR A 189 8.12 6.07 4.65
C THR A 189 8.60 6.93 3.48
N SER A 190 9.27 6.33 2.51
CA SER A 190 9.75 7.03 1.32
C SER A 190 8.86 6.76 0.12
N ILE A 191 8.63 7.78 -0.69
CA ILE A 191 7.83 7.69 -1.90
C ILE A 191 8.59 8.33 -3.05
N SER A 192 8.61 7.68 -4.22
CA SER A 192 9.10 8.28 -5.45
C SER A 192 8.20 7.91 -6.62
N VAL A 193 7.29 8.82 -6.96
CA VAL A 193 6.31 8.64 -8.03
C VAL A 193 6.98 8.86 -9.38
N GLN A 194 6.90 7.91 -10.30
CA GLN A 194 7.66 7.93 -11.56
C GLN A 194 6.95 8.63 -12.71
N ARG A 195 5.63 8.80 -12.62
CA ARG A 195 4.78 9.38 -13.67
C ARG A 195 3.82 10.41 -13.08
N GLU A 196 3.52 11.44 -13.87
CA GLU A 196 2.52 12.44 -13.53
C GLU A 196 1.12 11.81 -13.47
N GLY A 197 0.23 12.38 -12.67
CA GLY A 197 -1.15 11.95 -12.53
C GLY A 197 -1.66 11.98 -11.10
N VAL A 198 -2.93 11.57 -10.94
CA VAL A 198 -3.64 11.57 -9.67
C VAL A 198 -3.75 10.14 -9.13
N TYR A 199 -3.39 9.96 -7.87
CA TYR A 199 -3.35 8.69 -7.17
C TYR A 199 -4.23 8.73 -5.94
N TYR A 200 -5.20 7.83 -5.92
CA TYR A 200 -6.19 7.74 -4.86
C TYR A 200 -5.79 6.69 -3.81
N GLY A 201 -6.10 7.02 -2.56
CA GLY A 201 -5.92 6.21 -1.38
C GLY A 201 -7.07 6.40 -0.40
N GLN A 202 -7.11 5.59 0.64
CA GLN A 202 -8.09 5.68 1.72
C GLN A 202 -7.47 5.28 3.04
N CYS A 203 -8.02 5.80 4.14
CA CYS A 203 -7.63 5.32 5.44
C CYS A 203 -7.86 3.81 5.56
N SER A 204 -6.84 3.10 6.07
CA SER A 204 -6.81 1.63 6.13
C SER A 204 -6.71 1.05 7.54
N GLU A 205 -7.04 1.85 8.55
CA GLU A 205 -7.12 1.49 9.97
C GLU A 205 -8.43 2.04 10.57
N VAL A 206 -9.16 1.26 11.37
CA VAL A 206 -10.50 1.67 11.84
C VAL A 206 -10.39 2.79 12.88
N HIS A 207 -11.00 3.95 12.60
CA HIS A 207 -10.91 5.16 13.45
C HIS A 207 -12.27 5.81 13.77
N GLY A 208 -13.35 5.05 13.72
CA GLY A 208 -14.70 5.48 14.14
C GLY A 208 -15.71 5.59 12.99
N THR A 209 -16.79 6.33 13.22
CA THR A 209 -18.00 6.32 12.38
C THR A 209 -17.77 6.69 10.92
N ASN A 210 -16.94 7.69 10.64
CA ASN A 210 -16.67 8.13 9.27
C ASN A 210 -15.38 7.54 8.69
N HIS A 211 -14.93 6.37 9.16
CA HIS A 211 -13.71 5.72 8.69
C HIS A 211 -13.62 5.58 7.16
N ALA A 212 -14.73 5.21 6.51
CA ALA A 212 -14.79 5.04 5.05
C ALA A 212 -14.74 6.36 4.26
N PHE A 213 -14.85 7.51 4.93
CA PHE A 213 -14.96 8.85 4.34
C PHE A 213 -13.72 9.70 4.61
N THR A 214 -12.56 9.06 4.70
CA THR A 214 -11.25 9.71 4.86
C THR A 214 -10.32 9.26 3.73
N PRO A 215 -10.55 9.72 2.48
CA PRO A 215 -9.72 9.45 1.34
C PRO A 215 -8.43 10.26 1.37
N ILE A 216 -7.49 9.84 0.55
CA ILE A 216 -6.18 10.45 0.36
C ILE A 216 -6.01 10.63 -1.14
N VAL A 217 -5.66 11.83 -1.58
CA VAL A 217 -5.36 12.08 -2.99
C VAL A 217 -3.97 12.68 -3.11
N VAL A 218 -3.13 12.03 -3.89
CA VAL A 218 -1.78 12.48 -4.22
C VAL A 218 -1.74 12.81 -5.70
N GLU A 219 -1.39 14.03 -6.05
CA GLU A 219 -1.21 14.51 -7.41
C GLU A 219 0.28 14.69 -7.70
N ALA A 220 0.81 13.90 -8.62
CA ALA A 220 2.18 14.05 -9.09
C ALA A 220 2.22 14.94 -10.33
N VAL A 221 2.99 16.02 -10.26
CA VAL A 221 3.13 17.03 -11.32
C VAL A 221 4.58 17.20 -11.77
N THR A 222 4.81 17.99 -12.80
CA THR A 222 6.17 18.37 -13.20
C THR A 222 6.85 19.17 -12.08
N LEU A 223 8.19 19.15 -12.01
CA LEU A 223 8.92 19.96 -11.02
C LEU A 223 8.61 21.46 -11.15
N LYS A 224 8.37 21.93 -12.38
CA LYS A 224 8.02 23.33 -12.64
C LYS A 224 6.64 23.65 -12.05
N ASP A 225 5.63 22.85 -12.35
CA ASP A 225 4.27 23.10 -11.85
C ASP A 225 4.20 22.92 -10.33
N TYR A 226 5.01 22.03 -9.76
CA TYR A 226 5.17 21.91 -8.32
C TYR A 226 5.72 23.20 -7.69
N ALA A 227 6.78 23.77 -8.26
CA ALA A 227 7.36 25.02 -7.77
C ALA A 227 6.37 26.20 -7.89
N ASP A 228 5.64 26.28 -9.01
CA ASP A 228 4.59 27.27 -9.23
C ASP A 228 3.46 27.10 -8.18
N TRP A 229 3.06 25.87 -7.88
CA TRP A 229 2.06 25.55 -6.86
C TRP A 229 2.51 25.93 -5.45
N VAL A 230 3.73 25.55 -5.04
CA VAL A 230 4.28 25.91 -3.72
C VAL A 230 4.33 27.43 -3.56
N SER A 231 4.82 28.14 -4.57
CA SER A 231 4.90 29.61 -4.53
C SER A 231 3.53 30.24 -4.34
N ASN A 232 2.51 29.76 -5.05
CA ASN A 232 1.14 30.28 -4.91
C ASN A 232 0.56 30.01 -3.51
N GLN A 233 0.79 28.81 -2.97
CA GLN A 233 0.30 28.47 -1.63
C GLN A 233 0.95 29.33 -0.53
N LEU A 234 2.25 29.58 -0.61
CA LEU A 234 2.95 30.46 0.33
C LEU A 234 2.44 31.91 0.27
N ILE A 235 2.07 32.40 -0.92
CA ILE A 235 1.44 33.72 -1.08
C ILE A 235 0.04 33.75 -0.45
N LEU A 236 -0.74 32.68 -0.58
CA LEU A 236 -2.09 32.61 0.01
C LEU A 236 -2.06 32.55 1.54
N GLN A 237 -1.00 32.00 2.14
CA GLN A 237 -0.86 31.90 3.60
C GLN A 237 -0.23 33.12 4.26
N THR A 238 0.32 34.05 3.49
CA THR A 238 0.93 35.30 3.99
C THR A 238 -0.02 36.50 3.92
N ASN A 239 -1.19 36.36 3.29
CA ASN A 239 -2.24 37.38 3.21
C ASN A 239 -3.45 37.01 4.06
#